data_AF-A0A803MQ32-F1
#
_entry.id   AF-A0A803MQ32-F1
#
_cell.length_a   1.000
_cell.length_b   1.000
_cell.length_c   1.000
_cell.angle_alpha   90.00
_cell.angle_beta   90.00
_cell.angle_gamma   90.00
#
_symmetry.space_group_name_H-M   'P 1'
#
loop_
_entity.id
_entity.type
_entity.pdbx_description
1 polymer ?
#
loop_
_entity_poly.entity_id
_entity_poly.type
_entity_poly.pdbx_seq_one_letter_code
_entity_poly.pdbx_strand_id
1 'polypeptide(L)'
;MVRGKTQMKRIENATSRQVTFSKRRNGLLKKAFELSVLCDAENLKEETATLVKKIEAVEASKRRLLGENLGSCSLEELQQLESQLERSVSKIRARKNQVFNEQIKQLREKEKYLAAENTRLTEKYETLPKESRSQPIIAEDASPSEDTISQISDVETDLFIGLPESRIRRLTNA
;
A
#
# COMPACT_ATOMS: atom_id res chain seq x y z
N MET A 1 -26.68 66.98 4.73
CA MET A 1 -25.88 66.98 3.48
C MET A 1 -25.74 65.54 3.00
N VAL A 2 -26.29 65.21 1.82
CA VAL A 2 -26.35 63.83 1.31
C VAL A 2 -25.01 63.43 0.67
N ARG A 3 -24.54 62.21 0.92
CA ARG A 3 -23.29 61.69 0.35
C ARG A 3 -23.51 61.28 -1.11
N GLY A 4 -22.81 61.91 -2.05
CA GLY A 4 -22.90 61.60 -3.48
C GLY A 4 -22.02 60.42 -3.91
N LYS A 5 -22.36 59.78 -5.04
CA LYS A 5 -21.52 58.78 -5.70
C LYS A 5 -20.29 59.45 -6.33
N THR A 6 -19.15 58.77 -6.32
CA THR A 6 -17.88 59.25 -6.91
C THR A 6 -17.29 58.16 -7.80
N GLN A 7 -16.69 58.53 -8.92
CA GLN A 7 -16.00 57.59 -9.82
C GLN A 7 -14.73 57.04 -9.14
N MET A 8 -14.39 55.78 -9.42
CA MET A 8 -13.13 55.16 -8.98
C MET A 8 -11.97 55.59 -9.89
N LYS A 9 -11.50 56.82 -9.67
CA LYS A 9 -10.32 57.41 -10.31
C LYS A 9 -9.62 58.33 -9.32
N ARG A 10 -8.43 58.82 -9.68
CA ARG A 10 -7.68 59.77 -8.84
C ARG A 10 -8.51 61.05 -8.63
N ILE A 11 -8.54 61.54 -7.39
CA ILE A 11 -9.16 62.83 -7.05
C ILE A 11 -8.09 63.90 -7.28
N GLU A 12 -8.27 64.78 -8.26
CA GLU A 12 -7.25 65.78 -8.63
C GLU A 12 -7.09 66.89 -7.58
N ASN A 13 -8.20 67.35 -6.98
CA ASN A 13 -8.15 68.35 -5.91
C ASN A 13 -7.42 67.80 -4.69
N ALA A 14 -6.33 68.46 -4.28
CA ALA A 14 -5.44 68.00 -3.22
C ALA A 14 -6.12 67.88 -1.85
N THR A 15 -6.88 68.89 -1.44
CA THR A 15 -7.58 68.91 -0.16
C THR A 15 -8.64 67.81 -0.09
N SER A 16 -9.48 67.67 -1.11
CA SER A 16 -10.50 66.63 -1.20
C SER A 16 -9.89 65.22 -1.24
N ARG A 17 -8.76 65.05 -1.91
CA ARG A 17 -7.99 63.80 -1.94
C ARG A 17 -7.49 63.44 -0.54
N GLN A 18 -6.89 64.39 0.17
CA GLN A 18 -6.37 64.16 1.53
C GLN A 18 -7.46 63.80 2.53
N VAL A 19 -8.60 64.52 2.50
CA VAL A 19 -9.75 64.23 3.35
C VAL A 19 -10.34 62.85 3.03
N THR A 20 -10.46 62.52 1.74
CA THR A 20 -10.99 61.21 1.31
C THR A 20 -10.06 60.08 1.70
N PHE A 21 -8.75 60.23 1.51
CA PHE A 21 -7.75 59.27 1.96
C PHE A 21 -7.89 58.99 3.46
N SER A 22 -7.91 60.05 4.26
CA SER A 22 -8.01 59.94 5.72
C SER A 22 -9.27 59.20 6.15
N LYS A 23 -10.44 59.56 5.59
CA LYS A 23 -11.72 58.89 5.88
C LYS A 23 -11.74 57.44 5.42
N ARG A 24 -11.29 57.15 4.19
CA ARG A 24 -11.29 55.79 3.62
C ARG A 24 -10.29 54.87 4.34
N ARG A 25 -9.09 55.36 4.64
CA ARG A 25 -8.08 54.63 5.41
C ARG A 25 -8.65 54.21 6.77
N ASN A 26 -9.26 55.14 7.49
CA ASN A 26 -9.86 54.84 8.79
C ASN A 26 -11.01 53.81 8.65
N GLY A 27 -11.87 53.96 7.64
CA GLY A 27 -12.95 52.98 7.38
C GLY A 27 -12.42 51.59 7.00
N LEU A 28 -11.36 51.52 6.20
CA LEU A 28 -10.73 50.27 5.79
C LEU A 28 -10.09 49.56 6.99
N LEU A 29 -9.36 50.30 7.83
CA LEU A 29 -8.78 49.75 9.06
C LEU A 29 -9.86 49.24 10.02
N LYS A 30 -10.97 49.97 10.17
CA LYS A 30 -12.12 49.51 10.96
C LYS A 30 -12.70 48.21 10.41
N LYS A 31 -12.89 48.12 9.09
CA LYS A 31 -13.41 46.91 8.44
C LYS A 31 -12.44 45.72 8.55
N ALA A 32 -11.13 45.96 8.41
CA ALA A 32 -10.12 44.94 8.60
C ALA A 32 -10.11 44.40 10.04
N PHE A 33 -10.24 45.29 11.04
CA PHE A 33 -10.35 44.91 12.45
C PHE A 33 -11.64 44.12 12.74
N GLU A 34 -12.79 44.58 12.24
CA GLU A 34 -14.06 43.83 12.35
C GLU A 34 -13.92 42.43 11.76
N LEU A 35 -13.31 42.30 10.58
CA LEU A 35 -13.07 40.99 9.94
C LEU A 35 -12.10 40.12 10.74
N SER A 36 -11.00 40.68 11.26
CA SER A 36 -10.04 39.90 12.06
C SER A 36 -10.67 39.31 13.32
N VAL A 37 -11.59 40.06 13.94
CA VAL A 37 -12.34 39.60 15.11
C VAL A 37 -13.41 38.58 14.71
N LEU A 38 -14.22 38.85 13.67
CA LEU A 38 -15.26 37.93 13.22
C LEU A 38 -14.70 36.57 12.77
N CYS A 39 -13.50 36.56 12.20
CA CYS A 39 -12.84 35.35 11.75
C CYS A 39 -11.93 34.73 12.82
N ASP A 40 -11.87 35.27 14.05
CA ASP A 40 -10.93 34.86 15.10
C ASP A 40 -9.52 34.61 14.55
N ALA A 41 -9.06 35.51 13.67
CA ALA A 41 -7.91 35.27 12.82
C ALA A 41 -6.62 35.04 13.62
N GLU A 42 -6.53 35.57 14.84
CA GLU A 42 -5.39 35.33 15.74
C GLU A 42 -5.43 33.93 16.35
N ASN A 43 -6.59 33.48 16.84
CA ASN A 43 -6.76 32.12 17.35
C ASN A 43 -6.46 31.09 16.25
N LEU A 44 -6.96 31.31 15.03
CA LEU A 44 -6.67 30.42 13.90
C LEU A 44 -5.17 30.35 13.55
N LYS A 45 -4.45 31.47 13.64
CA LYS A 45 -2.98 31.47 13.47
C LYS A 45 -2.29 30.67 14.56
N GLU A 46 -2.72 30.83 15.82
CA GLU A 46 -2.16 30.07 16.93
C GLU A 46 -2.44 28.58 16.78
N GLU A 47 -3.68 28.19 16.49
CA GLU A 47 -4.08 26.80 16.24
C GLU A 47 -3.27 26.18 15.10
N THR A 48 -3.16 26.86 13.96
CA THR A 48 -2.37 26.38 12.83
C THR A 48 -0.89 26.22 13.20
N ALA A 49 -0.29 27.18 13.93
CA ALA A 49 1.08 27.05 14.43
C ALA A 49 1.25 25.86 15.38
N THR A 50 0.27 25.58 16.26
CA THR A 50 0.33 24.39 17.13
C THR A 50 0.22 23.09 16.33
N LEU A 51 -0.62 23.05 15.29
CA LEU A 51 -0.77 21.88 14.43
C LEU A 51 0.50 21.60 13.63
N VAL A 52 1.14 22.63 13.08
CA VAL A 52 2.43 22.50 12.39
C VAL A 52 3.48 21.90 13.33
N LYS A 53 3.61 22.42 14.55
CA LYS A 53 4.53 21.86 15.56
C LYS A 53 4.23 20.38 15.89
N LYS A 54 2.94 20.00 15.96
CA LYS A 54 2.53 18.61 16.20
C LYS A 54 2.92 17.70 15.03
N ILE A 55 2.73 18.15 13.79
CA ILE A 55 3.13 17.42 12.58
C ILE A 55 4.64 17.21 12.59
N GLU A 56 5.42 18.27 12.79
CA GLU A 56 6.89 18.19 12.85
C GLU A 56 7.39 17.22 13.92
N ALA A 57 6.76 17.23 15.11
CA ALA A 57 7.09 16.29 16.18
C ALA A 57 6.80 14.83 15.82
N VAL A 58 5.64 14.56 15.19
CA VAL A 58 5.27 13.21 14.74
C VAL A 58 6.20 12.73 13.63
N GLU A 59 6.53 13.60 12.67
CA GLU A 59 7.45 13.27 11.59
C GLU A 59 8.88 13.06 12.07
N ALA A 60 9.35 13.84 13.05
CA ALA A 60 10.64 13.61 13.71
C ALA A 60 10.67 12.26 14.44
N SER A 61 9.61 11.93 15.19
CA SER A 61 9.48 10.64 15.87
C SER A 61 9.46 9.46 14.87
N LYS A 62 8.74 9.60 13.75
CA LYS A 62 8.74 8.63 12.65
C LYS A 62 10.15 8.42 12.08
N ARG A 63 10.88 9.51 11.79
CA ARG A 63 12.27 9.43 11.30
C ARG A 63 13.17 8.68 12.28
N ARG A 64 13.06 8.98 13.57
CA ARG A 64 13.79 8.25 14.63
C ARG A 64 13.46 6.75 14.62
N LEU A 65 12.18 6.37 14.52
CA LEU A 65 11.76 4.95 14.41
C LEU A 65 12.31 4.24 13.17
N LEU A 66 12.61 4.98 12.11
CA LEU A 66 13.25 4.47 10.89
C LEU A 66 14.79 4.44 10.98
N GLY A 67 15.37 4.86 12.11
CA GLY A 67 16.81 4.92 12.34
C GLY A 67 17.48 6.19 11.80
N GLU A 68 16.71 7.21 11.43
CA GLU A 68 17.22 8.46 10.87
C GLU A 68 17.36 9.55 11.94
N ASN A 69 18.33 10.47 11.74
CA ASN A 69 18.52 11.67 12.59
C ASN A 69 18.70 11.38 14.09
N LEU A 70 19.33 10.25 14.43
CA LEU A 70 19.55 9.82 15.82
C LEU A 70 20.62 10.62 16.57
N GLY A 71 21.46 11.39 15.87
CA GLY A 71 22.57 12.14 16.48
C GLY A 71 22.16 13.20 17.52
N SER A 72 20.89 13.59 17.57
CA SER A 72 20.34 14.49 18.58
C SER A 72 19.62 13.79 19.73
N CYS A 73 19.56 12.45 19.73
CA CYS A 73 18.90 11.68 20.78
C CYS A 73 19.87 11.42 21.94
N SER A 74 19.36 11.53 23.15
CA SER A 74 20.05 11.05 24.35
C SER A 74 20.10 9.52 24.41
N LEU A 75 21.01 8.98 25.24
CA LEU A 75 21.12 7.54 25.45
C LEU A 75 19.80 6.92 25.94
N GLU A 76 19.11 7.60 26.86
CA GLU A 76 17.81 7.15 27.40
C GLU A 76 16.74 7.09 26.30
N GLU A 77 16.64 8.12 25.45
CA GLU A 77 15.70 8.13 24.33
C GLU A 77 15.99 6.99 23.34
N LEU A 78 17.27 6.68 23.09
CA LEU A 78 17.66 5.58 22.22
C LEU A 78 17.30 4.21 22.81
N GLN A 79 17.54 4.01 24.10
CA GLN A 79 17.15 2.77 24.79
C GLN A 79 15.63 2.56 24.80
N GLN A 80 14.87 3.64 25.01
CA GLN A 80 13.41 3.60 24.94
C GLN A 80 12.94 3.24 23.53
N LEU A 81 13.55 3.84 22.50
CA LEU A 81 13.25 3.57 21.10
C LEU A 81 13.53 2.11 20.72
N GLU A 82 14.71 1.60 21.09
CA GLU A 82 15.11 0.21 20.89
C GLU A 82 14.11 -0.74 21.55
N SER A 83 13.83 -0.52 22.84
CA SER A 83 12.87 -1.33 23.59
C SER A 83 11.48 -1.30 22.96
N GLN A 84 11.05 -0.16 22.41
CA GLN A 84 9.76 -0.04 21.71
C GLN A 84 9.76 -0.82 20.40
N LEU A 85 10.82 -0.71 19.60
CA LEU A 85 10.96 -1.42 18.33
C LEU A 85 10.99 -2.93 18.57
N GLU A 86 11.79 -3.42 19.52
CA GLU A 86 11.88 -4.84 19.85
C GLU A 86 10.52 -5.43 20.25
N ARG A 87 9.79 -4.74 21.14
CA ARG A 87 8.43 -5.13 21.53
C ARG A 87 7.48 -5.18 20.33
N SER A 88 7.54 -4.18 19.46
CA SER A 88 6.65 -4.09 18.29
C SER A 88 6.94 -5.20 17.27
N VAL A 89 8.22 -5.46 16.98
CA VAL A 89 8.67 -6.48 16.03
C VAL A 89 8.30 -7.86 16.55
N SER A 90 8.47 -8.11 17.85
CA SER A 90 8.07 -9.37 18.49
C SER A 90 6.57 -9.64 18.33
N LYS A 91 5.73 -8.62 18.57
CA LYS A 91 4.27 -8.71 18.36
C LYS A 91 3.91 -9.00 16.90
N ILE A 92 4.54 -8.29 15.95
CA ILE A 92 4.31 -8.48 14.51
C ILE A 92 4.68 -9.90 14.09
N ARG A 93 5.86 -10.39 14.50
CA ARG A 93 6.32 -11.75 14.19
C ARG A 93 5.38 -12.81 14.76
N ALA A 94 4.96 -12.66 16.03
CA ALA A 94 4.02 -13.57 16.67
C ALA A 94 2.69 -13.65 15.89
N ARG A 95 2.13 -12.50 15.51
CA ARG A 95 0.89 -12.46 14.73
C ARG A 95 1.07 -13.05 13.33
N LYS A 96 2.19 -12.77 12.66
CA LYS A 96 2.50 -13.34 11.34
C LYS A 96 2.58 -14.87 11.40
N ASN A 97 3.29 -15.40 12.41
CA ASN A 97 3.40 -16.84 12.63
C ASN A 97 2.03 -17.47 12.95
N GLN A 98 1.19 -16.80 13.75
CA GLN A 98 -0.15 -17.28 14.03
C GLN A 98 -0.98 -17.43 12.75
N VAL A 99 -0.97 -16.43 11.88
CA VAL A 99 -1.71 -16.46 10.60
C VAL A 99 -1.18 -17.56 9.69
N PHE A 100 0.14 -17.72 9.58
CA PHE A 100 0.72 -18.79 8.76
C PHE A 100 0.41 -20.19 9.29
N ASN A 101 0.46 -20.39 10.60
CA ASN A 101 0.10 -21.67 11.20
C ASN A 101 -1.35 -22.04 10.92
N GLU A 102 -2.26 -21.06 10.98
CA GLU A 102 -3.67 -21.26 10.62
C GLU A 102 -3.83 -21.64 9.15
N GLN A 103 -3.14 -20.96 8.23
CA GLN A 103 -3.15 -21.29 6.81
C GLN A 103 -2.59 -22.69 6.53
N ILE A 104 -1.48 -23.06 7.16
CA ILE A 104 -0.87 -24.40 7.04
C ILE A 104 -1.85 -25.46 7.52
N LYS A 105 -2.56 -25.21 8.63
CA LYS A 105 -3.55 -26.15 9.17
C LYS A 105 -4.69 -26.38 8.17
N GLN A 106 -5.26 -25.31 7.63
CA GLN A 106 -6.34 -25.39 6.64
C GLN A 106 -5.92 -26.16 5.38
N LEU A 107 -4.69 -25.93 4.89
CA LEU A 107 -4.17 -26.65 3.73
C LEU A 107 -3.96 -28.14 4.01
N ARG A 108 -3.45 -28.51 5.19
CA ARG A 108 -3.30 -29.92 5.58
C ARG A 108 -4.64 -30.64 5.73
N GLU A 109 -5.66 -29.97 6.25
CA GLU A 109 -7.01 -30.53 6.32
C GLU A 109 -7.59 -30.76 4.92
N LYS A 110 -7.39 -29.82 4.00
CA LYS A 110 -7.80 -29.95 2.60
C LYS A 110 -7.05 -31.07 1.87
N GLU A 111 -5.74 -31.17 2.07
CA GLU A 111 -4.92 -32.26 1.51
C GLU A 111 -5.45 -33.63 1.97
N LYS A 112 -5.73 -33.78 3.27
CA LYS A 112 -6.29 -35.02 3.83
C LYS A 112 -7.66 -35.35 3.22
N TYR A 113 -8.53 -34.35 3.08
CA TYR A 113 -9.85 -34.53 2.46
C TYR A 113 -9.73 -34.98 1.00
N LEU A 114 -8.91 -34.30 0.20
CA LEU A 114 -8.71 -34.63 -1.21
C LEU A 114 -8.06 -36.01 -1.39
N ALA A 115 -7.12 -36.39 -0.52
CA ALA A 115 -6.52 -37.72 -0.54
C ALA A 115 -7.57 -38.82 -0.31
N ALA A 116 -8.43 -38.66 0.70
CA ALA A 116 -9.51 -39.61 0.97
C ALA A 116 -10.51 -39.71 -0.18
N GLU A 117 -10.88 -38.58 -0.78
CA GLU A 117 -11.78 -38.55 -1.93
C GLU A 117 -11.15 -39.20 -3.17
N ASN A 118 -9.86 -38.96 -3.42
CA ASN A 118 -9.13 -39.62 -4.51
C ASN A 118 -9.08 -41.14 -4.32
N THR A 119 -8.80 -41.63 -3.11
CA THR A 119 -8.84 -43.09 -2.82
C THR A 119 -10.21 -43.67 -3.15
N ARG A 120 -11.30 -43.00 -2.72
CA ARG A 120 -12.68 -43.42 -2.98
C ARG A 120 -13.00 -43.43 -4.49
N LEU A 121 -12.52 -42.44 -5.23
CA LEU A 121 -12.71 -42.39 -6.68
C LEU A 121 -11.95 -43.52 -7.38
N THR A 122 -10.70 -43.78 -7.01
CA THR A 122 -9.91 -44.89 -7.58
C THR A 122 -10.59 -46.24 -7.36
N GLU A 123 -11.07 -46.54 -6.16
CA GLU A 123 -11.85 -47.75 -5.87
C GLU A 123 -13.08 -47.86 -6.79
N LYS A 124 -13.81 -46.76 -7.00
CA LYS A 124 -14.96 -46.72 -7.91
C LYS A 124 -14.57 -47.02 -9.36
N TYR A 125 -13.44 -46.50 -9.84
CA TYR A 125 -12.95 -46.78 -11.20
C TYR A 125 -12.44 -48.21 -11.38
N GLU A 126 -11.90 -48.84 -10.34
CA GLU A 126 -11.46 -50.24 -10.38
C GLU A 126 -12.62 -51.24 -10.48
N THR A 127 -13.83 -50.85 -10.06
CA THR A 127 -15.04 -51.68 -10.16
C THR A 127 -15.76 -51.65 -11.53
N LEU A 128 -15.27 -50.88 -12.52
CA LEU A 128 -15.83 -50.82 -13.88
C LEU A 128 -15.21 -51.90 -14.81
N PRO A 129 -16.00 -52.58 -15.67
CA PRO A 129 -15.50 -53.62 -16.58
C PRO A 129 -14.40 -53.14 -17.56
N LYS A 130 -13.42 -54.01 -17.81
CA LYS A 130 -12.16 -53.78 -18.55
C LYS A 130 -12.34 -53.72 -20.08
N GLU A 131 -12.87 -52.63 -20.65
CA GLU A 131 -12.89 -52.46 -22.13
C GLU A 131 -12.26 -51.15 -22.65
N SER A 132 -11.56 -50.38 -21.83
CA SER A 132 -10.88 -49.15 -22.33
C SER A 132 -9.55 -48.81 -21.65
N ARG A 133 -8.87 -49.80 -21.06
CA ARG A 133 -7.63 -49.56 -20.32
C ARG A 133 -6.42 -49.49 -21.27
N SER A 134 -6.04 -48.30 -21.70
CA SER A 134 -4.66 -48.04 -22.13
C SER A 134 -3.74 -48.24 -20.92
N GLN A 135 -2.75 -49.13 -21.07
CA GLN A 135 -1.88 -49.58 -19.99
C GLN A 135 -0.87 -48.48 -19.56
N PRO A 136 -0.43 -48.46 -18.29
CA PRO A 136 0.75 -47.69 -17.90
C PRO A 136 2.01 -48.45 -18.35
N ILE A 137 2.90 -47.75 -19.07
CA ILE A 137 4.22 -48.28 -19.44
C ILE A 137 5.07 -48.35 -18.17
N ILE A 138 5.31 -49.57 -17.70
CA ILE A 138 6.28 -49.87 -16.64
C ILE A 138 7.66 -49.79 -17.29
N ALA A 139 8.52 -48.90 -16.78
CA ALA A 139 9.93 -48.88 -17.14
C ALA A 139 10.66 -49.97 -16.35
N GLU A 140 10.83 -51.14 -16.96
CA GLU A 140 11.81 -52.14 -16.52
C GLU A 140 12.98 -52.24 -17.51
N ASP A 141 14.16 -52.35 -16.93
CA ASP A 141 15.49 -52.44 -17.50
C ASP A 141 15.68 -53.74 -18.33
N ALA A 142 15.88 -53.62 -19.65
CA ALA A 142 16.71 -54.49 -20.50
C ALA A 142 16.43 -54.24 -22.01
N SER A 143 17.47 -53.85 -22.75
CA SER A 143 17.53 -53.94 -24.23
C SER A 143 18.00 -55.34 -24.69
N PRO A 144 18.01 -55.71 -26.00
CA PRO A 144 17.39 -55.12 -27.20
C PRO A 144 16.78 -56.15 -28.19
N SER A 145 15.86 -55.75 -29.07
CA SER A 145 15.83 -56.26 -30.47
C SER A 145 14.96 -55.39 -31.36
N GLU A 146 15.50 -55.11 -32.55
CA GLU A 146 15.01 -54.20 -33.58
C GLU A 146 13.75 -54.68 -34.31
N ASP A 147 13.22 -53.74 -35.11
CA ASP A 147 12.26 -53.90 -36.21
C ASP A 147 10.78 -54.03 -35.84
N THR A 148 10.08 -52.89 -35.85
CA THR A 148 9.26 -52.49 -37.02
C THR A 148 8.78 -51.05 -36.83
N ILE A 149 9.32 -50.14 -37.63
CA ILE A 149 8.75 -48.81 -37.86
C ILE A 149 7.41 -49.00 -38.58
N SER A 150 6.30 -48.55 -38.00
CA SER A 150 5.09 -48.28 -38.78
C SER A 150 4.27 -47.14 -38.17
N GLN A 151 4.67 -45.94 -38.59
CA GLN A 151 3.81 -44.80 -38.92
C GLN A 151 2.59 -44.54 -38.03
N ILE A 152 2.74 -43.65 -37.03
CA ILE A 152 1.67 -42.71 -36.65
C ILE A 152 2.33 -41.35 -36.44
N SER A 153 1.84 -40.37 -37.20
CA SER A 153 2.32 -39.00 -37.35
C SER A 153 2.39 -38.21 -36.04
N ASP A 154 3.45 -37.40 -35.90
CA ASP A 154 3.62 -36.39 -34.85
C ASP A 154 2.44 -35.41 -34.83
N VAL A 155 1.62 -35.47 -33.78
CA VAL A 155 0.80 -34.33 -33.38
C VAL A 155 1.51 -33.71 -32.19
N GLU A 156 2.32 -32.69 -32.46
CA GLU A 156 2.96 -31.87 -31.44
C GLU A 156 1.84 -31.16 -30.67
N THR A 157 1.48 -31.70 -29.51
CA THR A 157 0.59 -31.02 -28.57
C THR A 157 1.49 -30.33 -27.55
N ASP A 158 1.51 -28.99 -27.57
CA ASP A 158 2.18 -28.16 -26.57
C ASP A 158 1.45 -28.22 -25.21
N LEU A 159 1.27 -29.42 -24.66
CA LEU A 159 0.69 -29.64 -23.35
C LEU A 159 1.80 -29.52 -22.29
N PHE A 160 2.06 -28.29 -21.86
CA PHE A 160 2.94 -28.03 -20.74
C PHE A 160 2.20 -28.24 -19.41
N ILE A 161 2.48 -29.36 -18.72
CA ILE A 161 1.99 -29.58 -17.35
C ILE A 161 3.08 -29.10 -16.38
N GLY A 162 3.03 -27.81 -16.06
CA GLY A 162 3.88 -27.14 -15.07
C GLY A 162 3.28 -25.82 -14.62
N LEU A 163 3.77 -25.25 -13.51
CA LEU A 163 3.38 -23.91 -13.07
C LEU A 163 3.71 -22.90 -14.19
N PRO A 164 2.76 -22.04 -14.61
CA PRO A 164 2.95 -21.15 -15.76
C PRO A 164 4.14 -20.21 -15.51
N GLU A 165 4.95 -19.99 -16.56
CA GLU A 165 6.05 -19.02 -16.49
C GLU A 165 5.50 -17.65 -16.07
N SER A 166 6.06 -17.15 -14.96
CA SER A 166 5.75 -15.83 -14.44
C SER A 166 6.21 -14.78 -15.44
N ARG A 167 5.31 -14.31 -16.30
CA ARG A 167 5.56 -13.22 -17.24
C ARG A 167 5.77 -11.91 -16.47
N ILE A 168 6.98 -11.67 -15.95
CA ILE A 168 7.58 -10.36 -15.59
C ILE A 168 9.11 -10.50 -15.47
N ARG A 169 9.84 -9.87 -16.41
CA ARG A 169 10.99 -8.95 -16.24
C ARG A 169 11.45 -8.54 -17.64
N ARG A 170 10.96 -7.40 -18.15
CA ARG A 170 11.69 -6.12 -18.21
C ARG A 170 13.08 -6.25 -18.84
N LEU A 171 13.15 -5.84 -20.10
CA LEU A 171 14.19 -5.02 -20.74
C LEU A 171 15.49 -4.88 -19.93
N THR A 172 16.54 -5.57 -20.35
CA THR A 172 17.92 -5.13 -20.14
C THR A 172 18.33 -4.33 -21.37
N ASN A 173 18.47 -3.02 -21.20
CA ASN A 173 19.16 -2.17 -22.17
C ASN A 173 20.65 -2.55 -22.17
N ALA A 174 21.21 -2.73 -23.36
CA ALA A 174 22.62 -2.54 -23.67
C ALA A 174 22.71 -1.37 -24.65
#